data_AF-A0A133VK11-F1
#
_entry.id   AF-A0A133VK11-F1
#
_cell.length_a   1.000
_cell.length_b   1.000
_cell.length_c   1.000
_cell.angle_alpha   90.00
_cell.angle_beta   90.00
_cell.angle_gamma   90.00
#
_symmetry.space_group_name_H-M   'P 1'
#
loop_
_entity.id
_entity.type
_entity.pdbx_description
1 polymer ?
#
loop_
_entity_poly.entity_id
_entity_poly.type
_entity_poly.pdbx_seq_one_letter_code
_entity_poly.pdbx_strand_id
1 'polypeptide(L)'
;MSKKDVLEEDKDYTPPSRKQMLRFLDVGIQEALYKIENGRIRKPENEKVRIQWIKALGYLANSYRQLIKDKELEELAERVEKLEEVSLDV
;
A
#
# COMPACT_ATOMS: atom_id res chain seq x y z
N MET A 1 21.44 16.51 18.78
CA MET A 1 20.07 16.08 19.15
C MET A 1 20.09 14.57 19.25
N SER A 2 19.70 14.02 20.41
CA SER A 2 19.77 12.58 20.67
C SER A 2 18.61 11.88 19.98
N LYS A 3 18.80 10.64 19.50
CA LYS A 3 17.71 9.82 18.92
C LYS A 3 16.51 9.64 19.85
N LYS A 4 16.68 9.90 21.15
CA LYS A 4 15.63 9.84 22.16
C LYS A 4 14.64 11.02 22.09
N ASP A 5 15.01 12.12 21.45
CA ASP A 5 14.19 13.34 21.36
C ASP A 5 13.23 13.33 20.14
N VAL A 6 13.32 12.33 19.26
CA VAL A 6 12.56 12.24 17.99
C VAL A 6 11.29 11.37 18.11
N LEU A 7 11.09 10.73 19.26
CA LEU A 7 9.96 9.84 19.52
C LEU A 7 9.08 10.37 20.66
N GLU A 8 8.84 11.68 20.71
CA GLU A 8 7.56 12.11 21.26
C GLU A 8 6.50 11.63 20.27
N GLU A 9 5.86 10.50 20.61
CA GLU A 9 4.68 10.02 19.91
C GLU A 9 3.68 11.17 19.83
N ASP A 10 3.42 11.64 18.62
CA ASP A 10 2.37 12.60 18.36
C ASP A 10 1.04 11.93 18.75
N LYS A 11 0.58 12.20 19.98
CA LYS A 11 -0.53 11.49 20.64
C LYS A 11 -1.87 11.61 19.90
N ASP A 12 -1.94 12.46 18.88
CA ASP A 12 -3.14 12.71 18.07
C ASP A 12 -3.06 12.11 16.66
N TYR A 13 -2.01 11.34 16.33
CA TYR A 13 -1.92 10.70 15.02
C TYR A 13 -2.89 9.52 14.92
N THR A 14 -3.96 9.71 14.16
CA THR A 14 -4.84 8.61 13.72
C THR A 14 -4.34 8.08 12.36
N PRO A 15 -3.86 6.83 12.27
CA PRO A 15 -3.42 6.27 11.00
C PRO A 15 -4.58 6.16 10.00
N PRO A 16 -4.33 6.33 8.68
CA PRO A 16 -5.35 6.17 7.66
C PRO A 16 -5.95 4.76 7.68
N SER A 17 -7.27 4.66 7.49
CA SER A 17 -7.96 3.38 7.30
C SER A 17 -7.43 2.63 6.07
N ARG A 18 -7.60 1.31 6.02
CA ARG A 18 -7.27 0.47 4.85
C ARG A 18 -7.84 1.03 3.55
N LYS A 19 -9.10 1.51 3.58
CA LYS A 19 -9.76 2.12 2.42
C LYS A 19 -9.08 3.41 1.98
N GLN A 20 -8.60 4.23 2.92
CA GLN A 20 -7.80 5.43 2.60
C GLN A 20 -6.45 5.04 2.01
N MET A 21 -5.77 4.05 2.61
CA MET A 21 -4.49 3.55 2.11
C MET A 21 -4.58 3.02 0.68
N LEU A 22 -5.61 2.21 0.37
CA LEU A 22 -5.84 1.72 -0.99
C LEU A 22 -6.03 2.87 -2.00
N ARG A 23 -6.75 3.93 -1.64
CA ARG A 23 -6.89 5.12 -2.51
C ARG A 23 -5.57 5.84 -2.71
N PHE A 24 -4.76 6.00 -1.65
CA PHE A 24 -3.45 6.64 -1.77
C PHE A 24 -2.50 5.85 -2.65
N LEU A 25 -2.51 4.52 -2.51
CA LEU A 25 -1.71 3.62 -3.33
C LEU A 25 -2.15 3.66 -4.80
N ASP A 26 -3.47 3.64 -5.07
CA ASP A 26 -4.00 3.74 -6.43
C ASP A 26 -3.58 5.06 -7.11
N VAL A 27 -3.75 6.20 -6.42
CA VAL A 27 -3.28 7.51 -6.92
C VAL A 27 -1.78 7.49 -7.21
N GLY A 28 -0.98 6.91 -6.31
CA GLY A 28 0.46 6.78 -6.51
C GLY A 28 0.84 5.90 -7.70
N ILE A 29 0.12 4.79 -7.91
CA ILE A 29 0.32 3.88 -9.05
C ILE A 29 0.01 4.61 -10.36
N GLN A 30 -1.11 5.32 -10.44
CA GLN A 30 -1.49 6.08 -11.64
C GLN A 30 -0.46 7.15 -11.98
N GLU A 31 0.02 7.88 -10.98
CA GLU A 31 1.04 8.91 -11.18
C GLU A 31 2.38 8.30 -11.63
N ALA A 32 2.79 7.18 -11.02
CA ALA A 32 4.01 6.48 -11.43
C ALA A 32 3.92 6.00 -12.89
N LEU A 33 2.78 5.41 -13.29
CA LEU A 33 2.54 4.99 -14.67
C LEU A 33 2.59 6.19 -15.62
N TYR A 34 1.91 7.28 -15.31
CA TYR A 34 1.94 8.50 -16.11
C TYR A 34 3.38 9.03 -16.29
N LYS A 35 4.17 9.06 -15.22
CA LYS A 35 5.57 9.51 -15.24
C LYS A 35 6.48 8.58 -16.04
N ILE A 36 6.23 7.27 -16.01
CA ILE A 36 6.94 6.29 -16.82
C ILE A 36 6.59 6.47 -18.30
N GLU A 37 5.31 6.55 -18.65
CA GLU A 37 4.87 6.57 -20.05
C GLU A 37 5.13 7.92 -20.72
N ASN A 38 4.86 9.02 -20.02
CA ASN A 38 4.84 10.37 -20.57
C ASN A 38 6.04 11.23 -20.12
N GLY A 39 6.92 10.69 -19.27
CA GLY A 39 8.15 11.34 -18.82
C GLY A 39 9.15 11.49 -19.96
N ARG A 40 9.11 12.66 -20.62
CA ARG A 40 9.96 13.12 -21.74
C ARG A 40 11.42 12.64 -21.63
N ILE A 41 11.77 11.52 -22.26
CA ILE A 41 13.17 11.15 -22.49
C ILE A 41 13.63 11.85 -23.76
N ARG A 42 14.39 12.92 -23.60
CA ARG A 42 15.24 13.48 -24.67
C ARG A 42 16.73 13.47 -24.28
N LYS A 43 17.04 13.05 -23.06
CA LYS A 43 18.40 13.03 -22.50
C LYS A 43 18.61 11.79 -21.63
N PRO A 44 19.78 11.11 -21.68
CA PRO A 44 20.10 9.92 -20.90
C PRO A 44 19.98 10.09 -19.37
N GLU A 45 20.21 11.31 -18.88
CA GLU A 45 20.04 11.65 -17.45
C GLU A 45 18.61 11.49 -16.92
N ASN A 46 17.59 11.56 -17.79
CA ASN A 46 16.20 11.33 -17.42
C ASN A 46 15.85 9.83 -17.32
N GLU A 47 16.67 8.93 -17.90
CA GLU A 47 16.45 7.48 -17.82
C GLU A 47 16.60 6.98 -16.37
N LYS A 48 17.53 7.58 -15.61
CA LYS A 48 17.71 7.28 -14.18
C LYS A 48 16.45 7.57 -13.37
N VAL A 49 15.74 8.64 -13.71
CA VAL A 49 14.48 9.02 -13.05
C VAL A 49 13.36 8.04 -13.41
N ARG A 50 13.30 7.57 -14.67
CA ARG A 50 12.35 6.52 -15.08
C ARG A 50 12.54 5.23 -14.28
N ILE A 51 13.77 4.78 -14.10
CA ILE A 51 14.08 3.58 -13.30
C ILE A 51 13.58 3.76 -11.85
N GLN A 52 13.68 4.95 -11.26
CA GLN A 52 13.16 5.22 -9.93
C GLN A 52 11.63 5.12 -9.88
N TRP A 53 10.92 5.64 -10.89
CA TRP A 53 9.46 5.50 -10.98
C TRP A 53 9.03 4.05 -11.18
N ILE A 54 9.76 3.26 -11.98
CA ILE A 54 9.50 1.83 -12.13
C ILE A 54 9.65 1.09 -10.80
N LYS A 55 10.71 1.42 -10.02
CA LYS A 55 10.90 0.86 -8.68
C LYS A 55 9.76 1.27 -7.75
N ALA A 56 9.40 2.55 -7.72
CA ALA A 56 8.31 3.07 -6.92
C ALA A 56 6.98 2.36 -7.26
N LEU A 57 6.68 2.19 -8.55
CA LEU A 57 5.53 1.43 -9.04
C LEU A 57 5.53 0.00 -8.49
N GLY A 58 6.67 -0.70 -8.54
CA GLY A 58 6.79 -2.04 -7.99
C GLY A 58 6.49 -2.11 -6.49
N TYR A 59 6.98 -1.16 -5.70
CA TYR A 59 6.68 -1.07 -4.27
C TYR A 59 5.20 -0.80 -4.03
N LEU A 60 4.63 0.22 -4.69
CA LEU A 60 3.23 0.61 -4.53
C LEU A 60 2.27 -0.52 -4.91
N ALA A 61 2.53 -1.18 -6.04
CA ALA A 61 1.73 -2.31 -6.51
C ALA A 61 1.79 -3.51 -5.54
N ASN A 62 2.96 -3.81 -4.98
CA ASN A 62 3.07 -4.88 -3.99
C ASN A 62 2.31 -4.54 -2.69
N SER A 63 2.43 -3.31 -2.19
CA SER A 63 1.69 -2.86 -1.01
C SER A 63 0.17 -2.88 -1.24
N TYR A 64 -0.29 -2.46 -2.43
CA TYR A 64 -1.70 -2.53 -2.79
C TYR A 64 -2.20 -3.97 -2.75
N ARG A 65 -1.47 -4.90 -3.38
CA ARG A 65 -1.80 -6.33 -3.38
C ARG A 65 -1.85 -6.92 -1.98
N GLN A 66 -0.94 -6.54 -1.09
CA GLN A 66 -0.94 -7.00 0.30
C GLN A 66 -2.22 -6.58 1.03
N LEU A 67 -2.60 -5.30 0.94
CA LEU A 67 -3.82 -4.81 1.60
C LEU A 67 -5.11 -5.47 1.08
N ILE A 68 -5.16 -5.85 -0.20
CA ILE A 68 -6.27 -6.62 -0.75
C ILE A 68 -6.29 -8.03 -0.16
N LYS A 69 -5.13 -8.71 -0.11
CA LYS A 69 -5.02 -10.04 0.50
C LYS A 69 -5.40 -10.06 1.97
N ASP A 70 -5.04 -9.02 2.72
CA ASP A 70 -5.41 -8.91 4.13
C ASP A 70 -6.94 -8.87 4.30
N LYS A 71 -7.64 -8.14 3.41
CA LYS A 71 -9.12 -8.12 3.38
C LYS A 71 -9.71 -9.50 3.05
N GLU A 72 -9.17 -10.17 2.03
CA GLU A 72 -9.62 -11.52 1.66
C GLU A 72 -9.39 -12.53 2.80
N LEU A 73 -8.27 -12.40 3.52
CA LEU A 73 -7.95 -13.25 4.65
C LEU A 73 -8.92 -13.04 5.82
N GLU A 74 -9.27 -11.78 6.13
CA GLU A 74 -10.30 -11.45 7.14
C GLU A 74 -11.66 -12.04 6.75
N GLU A 75 -12.09 -11.87 5.50
CA GLU A 75 -13.36 -12.43 5.01
C GLU A 75 -13.37 -13.96 5.05
N LEU A 76 -12.24 -14.61 4.77
CA LEU A 76 -12.11 -16.07 4.89
C LEU A 76 -12.17 -16.52 6.35
N ALA A 77 -11.51 -15.81 7.27
CA ALA A 77 -11.57 -16.10 8.69
C ALA A 77 -13.00 -16.01 9.24
N GLU A 78 -13.73 -14.93 8.91
CA GLU A 78 -15.14 -14.77 9.29
C GLU A 78 -16.04 -15.90 8.74
N ARG A 79 -15.74 -16.41 7.55
CA ARG A 79 -16.48 -17.53 6.96
C ARG A 79 -16.18 -18.85 7.65
N VAL A 80 -14.91 -19.08 8.03
CA VAL A 80 -14.51 -20.27 8.79
C VAL A 80 -15.19 -20.27 10.15
N GLU A 81 -15.15 -19.14 10.88
CA GLU A 81 -15.79 -19.01 12.18
C GLU A 81 -17.29 -19.34 12.13
N LYS A 82 -18.02 -18.80 11.14
CA LYS A 82 -19.44 -19.12 10.92
C LYS A 82 -19.70 -20.60 10.64
N LEU A 83 -18.80 -21.25 9.89
CA LEU A 83 -18.93 -22.69 9.60
C LEU A 83 -18.63 -23.54 10.83
N GLU A 84 -17.64 -23.14 11.63
CA GLU A 84 -17.29 -23.80 12.89
C GLU A 84 -18.43 -23.69 13.90
N GLU A 85 -19.06 -22.51 14.07
CA GLU A 85 -20.25 -22.31 14.90
C GLU A 85 -21.39 -23.25 14.49
N VAL A 86 -21.73 -23.28 13.19
CA VAL A 86 -22.77 -24.19 12.65
C VAL A 86 -22.41 -25.66 12.87
N SER A 87 -21.13 -26.02 12.83
CA SER A 87 -20.68 -27.40 13.04
C SER A 87 -20.68 -27.84 14.50
N LEU A 88 -20.59 -26.89 15.44
CA LEU A 88 -20.58 -27.13 16.89
C LEU A 88 -21.99 -27.18 17.49
N ASP A 89 -22.98 -26.66 16.77
CA ASP A 89 -24.40 -26.67 17.15
C ASP A 89 -25.16 -27.96 16.70
N VAL A 90 -24.47 -28.95 16.13
CA VAL A 90 -25.01 -30.24 15.64
C VAL A 90 -24.40 -31.42 16.38
#